data_AF-A0A842YG06-F1
#
_entry.id   AF-A0A842YG06-F1
#
_cell.length_a   1.000
_cell.length_b   1.000
_cell.length_c   1.000
_cell.angle_alpha   90.00
_cell.angle_beta   90.00
_cell.angle_gamma   90.00
#
_symmetry.space_group_name_H-M   'P 1'
#
loop_
_entity.id
_entity.type
_entity.pdbx_description
1 polymer ?
#
loop_
_entity_poly.entity_id
_entity_poly.type
_entity_poly.pdbx_seq_one_letter_code
_entity_poly.pdbx_strand_id
1 'polypeptide(L)'
;MPSKRGNCGICLLIIIIILIGLWWPGFTPNPDLYLPHQMHGQLTGQDATVDSTTFGVGGTDLGFIVKHGTEFLFFFGDTFSSTDSMTGNWRSNTIAKTTDTLPSDGISLNEWILDPTTGLA
;
A
#
# COMPACT_ATOMS: atom_id res chain seq x y z
N MET A 1 40.14 26.01 -32.44
CA MET A 1 38.68 25.72 -32.46
C MET A 1 38.50 24.28 -32.00
N PRO A 2 37.90 24.00 -30.83
CA PRO A 2 37.72 22.62 -30.38
C PRO A 2 36.58 21.97 -31.17
N SER A 3 36.85 20.84 -31.82
CA SER A 3 35.85 20.10 -32.58
C SER A 3 34.81 19.52 -31.62
N LYS A 4 33.52 19.85 -31.82
CA LYS A 4 32.37 19.16 -31.22
C LYS A 4 32.37 17.68 -31.65
N ARG A 5 33.13 16.84 -30.95
CA ARG A 5 33.05 15.38 -31.02
C ARG A 5 32.77 14.89 -29.60
N GLY A 6 31.50 14.67 -29.27
CA GLY A 6 31.14 14.23 -27.92
C GLY A 6 29.75 13.64 -27.77
N ASN A 7 28.73 14.17 -28.46
CA ASN A 7 27.35 13.84 -28.09
C ASN A 7 26.58 13.04 -29.17
N CYS A 8 27.15 12.88 -30.37
CA CYS A 8 26.45 12.21 -31.48
C CYS A 8 26.29 10.70 -31.25
N GLY A 9 27.31 10.04 -30.68
CA GLY A 9 27.25 8.60 -30.38
C GLY A 9 26.26 8.25 -29.26
N ILE A 10 26.15 9.09 -28.25
CA ILE A 10 25.19 8.90 -27.13
C ILE A 10 23.76 9.10 -27.61
N CYS A 11 23.50 10.14 -28.42
CA CYS A 11 22.17 10.33 -29.02
C CYS A 11 21.79 9.17 -29.93
N LEU A 12 22.74 8.63 -30.71
CA LEU A 12 22.49 7.46 -31.56
C LEU A 12 22.16 6.22 -30.72
N LEU A 13 22.88 5.99 -29.61
CA LEU A 13 22.63 4.86 -28.70
C LEU A 13 21.24 4.95 -28.06
N ILE A 14 20.84 6.14 -27.59
CA ILE A 14 19.51 6.37 -27.00
C ILE A 14 18.41 6.15 -28.04
N ILE A 15 18.59 6.63 -29.26
CA ILE A 15 17.64 6.38 -30.36
C ILE A 15 17.54 4.89 -30.66
N ILE A 16 18.66 4.15 -30.69
CA ILE A 16 18.66 2.70 -30.90
C ILE A 16 17.93 1.97 -29.76
N ILE A 17 18.15 2.35 -28.49
CA ILE A 17 17.43 1.76 -27.34
C ILE A 17 15.93 2.05 -27.41
N ILE A 18 15.55 3.27 -27.79
CA ILE A 18 14.14 3.64 -27.97
C ILE A 18 13.53 2.88 -29.13
N LEU A 19 14.22 2.73 -30.27
CA LEU A 19 13.74 1.95 -31.40
C LEU A 19 13.63 0.45 -31.08
N ILE A 20 14.58 -0.12 -30.33
CA ILE A 20 14.52 -1.52 -29.86
C ILE A 20 13.39 -1.70 -28.83
N GLY A 21 13.22 -0.76 -27.90
CA GLY A 21 12.17 -0.81 -26.87
C GLY A 21 10.77 -0.59 -27.41
N LEU A 22 10.60 0.30 -28.40
CA LEU A 22 9.33 0.54 -29.08
C LEU A 22 8.93 -0.57 -30.06
N TRP A 23 9.91 -1.34 -30.57
CA TRP A 23 9.70 -2.44 -31.51
C TRP A 23 10.04 -3.81 -30.92
N TRP A 24 10.10 -3.98 -29.60
CA TRP A 24 10.20 -5.31 -29.01
C TRP A 24 8.88 -6.04 -29.27
N PRO A 25 8.79 -6.98 -30.23
CA PRO A 25 7.51 -7.55 -30.68
C PRO A 25 6.83 -8.43 -29.63
N GLY A 26 7.48 -8.63 -28.46
CA GLY A 26 6.97 -9.40 -27.33
C GLY A 26 6.58 -8.57 -26.11
N PHE A 27 6.54 -7.22 -26.19
CA PHE A 27 6.04 -6.37 -25.10
C PHE A 27 4.72 -5.74 -25.56
N THR A 28 3.73 -6.59 -25.79
CA THR A 28 2.34 -6.18 -25.65
C THR A 28 2.00 -6.44 -24.19
N PRO A 29 1.97 -5.42 -23.29
CA PRO A 29 1.36 -5.62 -21.98
C PRO A 29 -0.04 -6.17 -22.27
N ASN A 30 -0.26 -7.44 -21.92
CA ASN A 30 -1.52 -8.09 -22.23
C ASN A 30 -2.60 -7.31 -21.46
N PRO A 31 -3.48 -6.56 -22.13
CA PRO A 31 -4.52 -5.79 -21.45
C PRO A 31 -5.51 -6.72 -20.75
N ASP A 32 -5.51 -8.01 -21.13
CA ASP A 32 -6.28 -9.09 -20.53
C ASP A 32 -5.46 -9.89 -19.48
N LEU A 33 -4.30 -9.40 -19.02
CA LEU A 33 -3.63 -9.93 -17.83
C LEU A 33 -4.40 -9.49 -16.56
N TYR A 34 -5.68 -9.84 -16.51
CA TYR A 34 -6.44 -9.89 -15.27
C TYR A 34 -5.89 -11.06 -14.47
N LEU A 35 -4.89 -10.79 -13.63
CA LEU A 35 -4.66 -11.70 -12.51
C LEU A 35 -5.94 -11.70 -11.68
N PRO A 36 -6.52 -12.87 -11.36
CA PRO A 36 -7.72 -12.91 -10.54
C PRO A 36 -7.40 -12.22 -9.22
N HIS A 37 -8.10 -11.13 -8.93
CA HIS A 37 -8.09 -10.49 -7.63
C HIS A 37 -9.42 -10.78 -6.96
N GLN A 38 -9.37 -11.12 -5.69
CA GLN A 38 -10.54 -11.35 -4.86
C GLN A 38 -10.39 -10.49 -3.61
N MET A 39 -11.42 -9.73 -3.28
CA MET A 39 -11.52 -9.09 -1.97
C MET A 39 -11.85 -10.19 -0.96
N HIS A 40 -10.96 -10.41 0.01
CA HIS A 40 -11.16 -11.39 1.08
C HIS A 40 -11.83 -10.79 2.31
N GLY A 41 -11.63 -9.49 2.55
CA GLY A 41 -12.27 -8.78 3.65
C GLY A 41 -11.83 -7.32 3.70
N GLN A 42 -12.63 -6.51 4.38
CA GLN A 42 -12.27 -5.14 4.73
C GLN A 42 -11.28 -5.14 5.89
N LEU A 43 -10.24 -4.29 5.82
CA LEU A 43 -9.13 -4.32 6.78
C LEU A 43 -9.37 -3.41 8.00
N THR A 44 -10.10 -2.30 7.84
CA THR A 44 -10.42 -1.33 8.91
C THR A 44 -11.84 -0.79 8.75
N GLY A 45 -12.42 -0.24 9.81
CA GLY A 45 -13.80 0.24 9.87
C GLY A 45 -14.74 -0.76 10.54
N GLN A 46 -16.03 -0.41 10.57
CA GLN A 46 -17.06 -1.18 11.29
C GLN A 46 -17.26 -2.59 10.72
N ASP A 47 -17.10 -2.74 9.40
CA ASP A 47 -17.32 -4.00 8.67
C ASP A 47 -16.05 -4.83 8.47
N ALA A 48 -14.94 -4.46 9.12
CA ALA A 48 -13.70 -5.25 9.09
C ALA A 48 -13.85 -6.55 9.89
N THR A 49 -12.94 -7.51 9.67
CA THR A 49 -12.89 -8.78 10.44
C THR A 49 -12.95 -8.56 11.95
N VAL A 50 -12.32 -7.48 12.41
CA VAL A 50 -12.44 -6.92 13.75
C VAL A 50 -12.84 -5.46 13.59
N ASP A 51 -13.94 -5.05 14.24
CA ASP A 51 -14.42 -3.66 14.21
C ASP A 51 -13.38 -2.71 14.81
N SER A 52 -12.63 -2.03 13.93
CA SER A 52 -11.56 -1.13 14.36
C SER A 52 -12.07 0.24 14.80
N THR A 53 -13.37 0.53 14.66
CA THR A 53 -13.96 1.77 15.18
C THR A 53 -13.91 1.83 16.70
N THR A 54 -13.85 0.65 17.35
CA THR A 54 -13.61 0.51 18.79
C THR A 54 -12.25 1.08 19.24
N PHE A 55 -11.27 1.16 18.33
CA PHE A 55 -9.98 1.81 18.53
C PHE A 55 -9.92 3.22 17.92
N GLY A 56 -11.06 3.76 17.50
CA GLY A 56 -11.15 5.05 16.83
C GLY A 56 -10.66 5.04 15.38
N VAL A 57 -10.55 3.88 14.74
CA VAL A 57 -10.10 3.74 13.34
C VAL A 57 -11.29 3.41 12.45
N GLY A 58 -11.87 4.42 11.81
CA GLY A 58 -12.96 4.28 10.84
C GLY A 58 -12.47 4.02 9.41
N GLY A 59 -11.27 4.48 9.10
CA GLY A 59 -10.59 4.23 7.84
C GLY A 59 -9.20 4.83 7.83
N THR A 60 -8.34 4.33 6.94
CA THR A 60 -6.93 4.70 6.88
C THR A 60 -6.32 4.56 5.49
N ASP A 61 -5.30 5.35 5.22
CA ASP A 61 -4.49 5.27 4.01
C ASP A 61 -3.58 4.03 3.99
N LEU A 62 -3.18 3.66 2.76
CA LEU A 62 -2.37 2.47 2.50
C LEU A 62 -0.95 2.66 3.05
N GLY A 63 -0.50 1.73 3.88
CA GLY A 63 0.87 1.70 4.40
C GLY A 63 1.59 0.40 4.07
N PHE A 64 2.35 -0.13 5.03
CA PHE A 64 3.22 -1.29 4.79
C PHE A 64 3.21 -2.26 5.97
N ILE A 65 3.56 -3.51 5.69
CA ILE A 65 3.54 -4.61 6.66
C ILE A 65 4.96 -5.06 6.94
N VAL A 66 5.31 -5.17 8.23
CA VAL A 66 6.60 -5.71 8.68
C VAL A 66 6.37 -6.95 9.54
N LYS A 67 7.05 -8.04 9.22
CA LYS A 67 7.10 -9.21 10.10
C LYS A 67 8.15 -9.00 11.19
N HIS A 68 7.76 -9.13 12.45
CA HIS A 68 8.65 -9.08 13.61
C HIS A 68 8.42 -10.29 14.50
N GLY A 69 9.33 -11.26 14.43
CA GLY A 69 9.16 -12.55 15.11
C GLY A 69 7.94 -13.31 14.58
N THR A 70 6.97 -13.56 15.46
CA THR A 70 5.69 -14.22 15.14
C THR A 70 4.58 -13.25 14.80
N GLU A 71 4.84 -11.94 14.90
CA GLU A 71 3.84 -10.89 14.69
C GLU A 71 4.02 -10.20 13.34
N PHE A 72 2.92 -9.66 12.83
CA PHE A 72 2.89 -8.74 11.70
C PHE A 72 2.42 -7.37 12.20
N LEU A 73 3.23 -6.35 11.92
CA LEU A 73 2.93 -4.95 12.20
C LEU A 73 2.41 -4.30 10.93
N PHE A 74 1.20 -3.78 10.98
CA PHE A 74 0.57 -2.99 9.93
C PHE A 74 0.76 -1.53 10.27
N PHE A 75 1.59 -0.85 9.49
CA PHE A 75 1.78 0.59 9.58
C PHE A 75 0.79 1.24 8.63
N PHE A 76 0.03 2.21 9.13
CA PHE A 76 -0.94 2.97 8.35
C PHE A 76 -0.60 4.45 8.33
N GLY A 77 -1.11 5.14 7.31
CA GLY A 77 -0.94 6.57 7.13
C GLY A 77 -2.07 7.38 7.77
N ASP A 78 -2.56 8.37 7.02
CA ASP A 78 -3.65 9.24 7.43
C ASP A 78 -4.88 8.43 7.83
N THR A 79 -5.31 8.61 9.08
CA THR A 79 -6.35 7.80 9.72
C THR A 79 -7.41 8.68 10.34
N PHE A 80 -8.68 8.39 10.06
CA PHE A 80 -9.85 9.09 10.60
C PHE A 80 -10.75 8.14 11.40
N SER A 81 -11.67 8.69 12.21
CA SER A 81 -12.52 7.88 13.11
C SER A 81 -13.93 7.68 12.59
N SER A 82 -14.46 8.60 11.77
CA SER A 82 -15.80 8.47 11.19
C SER A 82 -15.78 7.57 9.94
N THR A 83 -16.51 6.47 9.96
CA THR A 83 -16.72 5.59 8.80
C THR A 83 -17.47 6.27 7.66
N ASP A 84 -18.36 7.21 7.99
CA ASP A 84 -19.35 7.72 7.01
C ASP A 84 -18.88 9.01 6.31
N SER A 85 -17.95 9.74 6.93
CA SER A 85 -17.64 11.11 6.51
C SER A 85 -16.16 11.43 6.40
N MET A 86 -15.25 10.45 6.51
CA MET A 86 -13.80 10.66 6.48
C MET A 86 -13.36 11.85 7.37
N THR A 87 -13.90 11.93 8.58
CA THR A 87 -13.67 13.03 9.53
C THR A 87 -13.44 12.49 10.95
N GLY A 88 -13.28 13.40 11.91
CA GLY A 88 -13.12 13.09 13.33
C GLY A 88 -11.67 13.20 13.77
N ASN A 89 -11.26 12.35 14.71
CA ASN A 89 -9.88 12.30 15.21
C ASN A 89 -8.89 11.87 14.10
N TRP A 90 -8.28 12.86 13.46
CA TRP A 90 -7.26 12.68 12.43
C TRP A 90 -5.90 12.40 13.05
N ARG A 91 -5.25 11.32 12.62
CA ARG A 91 -3.88 10.96 12.99
C ARG A 91 -3.09 10.69 11.72
N SER A 92 -1.83 11.15 11.70
CA SER A 92 -0.94 10.95 10.54
C SER A 92 -0.34 9.55 10.45
N ASN A 93 -0.52 8.72 11.49
CA ASN A 93 -0.13 7.33 11.51
C ASN A 93 -0.87 6.59 12.61
N THR A 94 -1.12 5.30 12.38
CA THR A 94 -1.57 4.33 13.38
C THR A 94 -0.87 2.99 13.11
N ILE A 95 -0.76 2.14 14.12
CA ILE A 95 -0.13 0.82 13.99
C ILE A 95 -1.03 -0.23 14.60
N ALA A 96 -1.32 -1.28 13.83
CA ALA A 96 -1.94 -2.50 14.32
C ALA A 96 -0.93 -3.65 14.34
N LYS A 97 -1.14 -4.58 15.25
CA LYS A 97 -0.39 -5.83 15.39
C LYS A 97 -1.35 -6.99 15.23
N THR A 98 -0.86 -8.05 14.59
CA THR A 98 -1.58 -9.32 14.51
C THR A 98 -0.64 -10.51 14.47
N THR A 99 -1.13 -11.65 14.93
CA THR A 99 -0.50 -12.97 14.69
C THR A 99 -1.25 -13.78 13.64
N ASP A 100 -2.31 -13.19 13.06
CA ASP A 100 -3.06 -13.78 11.95
C ASP A 100 -2.16 -13.89 10.72
N THR A 101 -2.17 -15.07 10.11
CA THR A 101 -1.30 -15.44 8.99
C THR A 101 -2.07 -15.93 7.77
N LEU A 102 -3.40 -15.94 7.85
CA LEU A 102 -4.25 -16.47 6.79
C LEU A 102 -5.01 -15.32 6.12
N PRO A 103 -4.52 -14.71 5.04
CA PRO A 103 -5.21 -13.59 4.39
C PRO A 103 -6.46 -14.01 3.60
N SER A 104 -6.67 -15.31 3.36
CA SER A 104 -7.73 -15.82 2.49
C SER A 104 -9.14 -15.70 3.07
N ASP A 105 -9.26 -15.47 4.37
CA ASP A 105 -10.50 -15.24 5.11
C ASP A 105 -10.56 -13.83 5.72
N GLY A 106 -9.72 -12.91 5.23
CA GLY A 106 -9.54 -11.58 5.79
C GLY A 106 -8.29 -11.53 6.68
N ILE A 107 -8.09 -10.40 7.36
CA ILE A 107 -7.03 -10.28 8.38
C ILE A 107 -7.66 -9.70 9.64
N SER A 108 -7.36 -10.31 10.79
CA SER A 108 -7.82 -9.85 12.10
C SER A 108 -6.83 -8.86 12.71
N LEU A 109 -7.24 -7.60 12.92
CA LEU A 109 -6.43 -6.55 13.57
C LEU A 109 -6.98 -6.24 14.98
N ASN A 110 -6.74 -7.13 15.93
CA ASN A 110 -7.26 -7.08 17.29
C ASN A 110 -6.39 -6.32 18.30
N GLU A 111 -5.16 -5.96 17.93
CA GLU A 111 -4.24 -5.21 18.77
C GLU A 111 -3.79 -3.93 18.05
N TRP A 112 -4.02 -2.78 18.66
CA TRP A 112 -3.54 -1.49 18.18
C TRP A 112 -2.60 -0.86 19.20
N ILE A 113 -1.63 -0.09 18.72
CA ILE A 113 -0.82 0.74 19.62
C ILE A 113 -1.67 1.92 20.05
N LEU A 114 -2.03 1.96 21.33
CA LEU A 114 -2.97 2.96 21.86
C LEU A 114 -2.25 4.11 22.57
N ASP A 115 -2.80 5.31 22.43
CA ASP A 115 -2.48 6.43 23.31
C ASP A 115 -2.96 6.11 24.73
N PRO A 116 -2.08 6.12 25.75
CA PRO A 116 -2.43 5.78 27.12
C PRO A 116 -3.45 6.75 27.77
N THR A 117 -3.65 7.93 27.18
CA THR A 117 -4.58 8.96 27.67
C THR A 117 -5.98 8.75 27.13
N THR A 118 -6.11 8.41 25.84
CA THR A 118 -7.40 8.31 25.15
C THR A 118 -7.90 6.88 25.00
N GLY A 119 -6.99 5.89 25.06
CA GLY A 119 -7.31 4.50 24.76
C GLY A 119 -7.61 4.23 23.29
N LEU A 120 -7.31 5.19 22.40
CA LEU A 120 -7.50 5.09 20.96
C LEU A 120 -6.14 4.89 20.27
N ALA A 121 -6.18 4.31 19.07
CA ALA A 121 -5.00 4.18 18.21
C ALA A 121 -4.49 5.54 17.73
#